data_AF-A0A932GGP5-F1
#
_entry.id   AF-A0A932GGP5-F1
#
_cell.length_a   1.000
_cell.length_b   1.000
_cell.length_c   1.000
_cell.angle_alpha   90.00
_cell.angle_beta   90.00
_cell.angle_gamma   90.00
#
_symmetry.space_group_name_H-M   'P 1'
#
loop_
_entity.id
_entity.type
_entity.pdbx_description
1 polymer ?
#
loop_
_entity_poly.entity_id
_entity_poly.type
_entity_poly.pdbx_seq_one_letter_code
_entity_poly.pdbx_strand_id
1 'polypeptide(L)'
;MAGKKIRVFYRAAGHVPLWKVMEEGGFLAKHGVEIELGSREGLREQALKELRAGELDIISGNHHNLYAPRALKGEPFVHIAQTNNLWKENWL
;
A
#
# COMPACT_ATOMS: atom_id res chain seq x y z
N MET A 1 -17.63 11.52 -15.51
CA MET A 1 -16.57 12.04 -14.62
C MET A 1 -15.43 11.04 -14.69
N ALA A 2 -14.20 11.47 -14.96
CA ALA A 2 -13.05 10.56 -14.89
C ALA A 2 -12.87 10.13 -13.43
N GLY A 3 -12.79 8.82 -13.18
CA GLY A 3 -12.60 8.28 -11.84
C GLY A 3 -11.28 8.75 -11.24
N LYS A 4 -11.19 8.80 -9.91
CA LYS A 4 -9.91 9.04 -9.23
C LYS A 4 -9.05 7.79 -9.36
N LYS A 5 -7.88 7.92 -10.00
CA LYS A 5 -6.93 6.82 -10.16
C LYS A 5 -5.92 6.80 -9.01
N ILE A 6 -5.72 5.64 -8.39
CA ILE A 6 -4.77 5.41 -7.28
C ILE A 6 -3.69 4.42 -7.72
N ARG A 7 -2.41 4.78 -7.56
CA ARG A 7 -1.25 3.94 -7.89
C ARG A 7 -0.84 3.11 -6.69
N VAL A 8 -1.17 1.82 -6.74
CA VAL A 8 -0.95 0.85 -5.68
C VAL A 8 0.13 -0.13 -6.10
N PHE A 9 1.24 -0.18 -5.36
CA PHE A 9 2.32 -1.10 -5.67
C PHE A 9 2.57 -2.05 -4.50
N TYR A 10 2.52 -3.34 -4.78
CA TYR A 10 2.71 -4.37 -3.76
C TYR A 10 4.17 -4.80 -3.65
N ARG A 11 4.58 -5.16 -2.44
CA ARG A 11 5.94 -5.65 -2.14
C ARG A 11 6.04 -7.14 -1.86
N ALA A 12 4.91 -7.84 -1.82
CA ALA A 12 4.83 -9.30 -1.79
C ALA A 12 3.52 -9.74 -2.47
N ALA A 13 3.56 -10.84 -3.23
CA ALA A 13 2.42 -11.31 -4.00
C ALA A 13 1.15 -11.57 -3.15
N GLY A 14 1.30 -11.93 -1.88
CA GLY A 14 0.19 -12.16 -0.95
C GLY A 14 -0.71 -10.94 -0.69
N HIS A 15 -0.30 -9.75 -1.10
CA HIS A 15 -1.11 -8.54 -1.01
C HIS A 15 -2.01 -8.28 -2.23
N VAL A 16 -1.74 -8.92 -3.36
CA VAL A 16 -2.50 -8.74 -4.61
C VAL A 16 -3.97 -9.12 -4.47
N PRO A 17 -4.35 -10.23 -3.79
CA PRO A 17 -5.74 -10.67 -3.76
C PRO A 17 -6.72 -9.63 -3.23
N LEU A 18 -6.36 -8.86 -2.20
CA LEU A 18 -7.24 -7.81 -1.66
C LEU A 18 -7.56 -6.76 -2.73
N TRP A 19 -6.55 -6.26 -3.42
CA TRP A 19 -6.72 -5.21 -4.43
C TRP A 19 -7.52 -5.71 -5.62
N LYS A 20 -7.28 -6.95 -6.06
CA LYS A 20 -8.02 -7.58 -7.15
C LYS A 20 -9.48 -7.84 -6.78
N VAL A 21 -9.77 -8.30 -5.56
CA VAL A 21 -11.16 -8.44 -5.08
C VAL A 21 -11.86 -7.09 -4.99
N MET A 22 -11.18 -6.04 -4.52
CA MET A 22 -11.76 -4.69 -4.46
C MET A 22 -12.06 -4.12 -5.86
N GLU A 23 -11.19 -4.37 -6.82
CA GLU A 23 -11.35 -3.95 -8.22
C GLU A 23 -12.45 -4.75 -8.92
N GLU A 24 -12.30 -6.08 -9.00
CA GLU A 24 -13.18 -6.95 -9.77
C GLU A 24 -14.56 -7.12 -9.11
N GLY A 25 -14.63 -7.01 -7.78
CA GLY A 25 -15.89 -6.98 -7.03
C GLY A 25 -16.66 -5.66 -7.16
N GLY A 26 -16.13 -4.67 -7.90
CA GLY A 26 -16.80 -3.40 -8.15
C GLY A 26 -16.82 -2.44 -6.96
N PHE A 27 -16.12 -2.74 -5.87
CA PHE A 27 -16.06 -1.87 -4.68
C PHE A 27 -15.45 -0.51 -5.05
N LEU A 28 -14.34 -0.52 -5.81
CA LEU A 28 -13.68 0.71 -6.26
C LEU A 28 -14.55 1.49 -7.25
N ALA A 29 -15.10 0.80 -8.25
CA ALA A 29 -15.95 1.40 -9.28
C ALA A 29 -17.22 2.05 -8.68
N LYS A 30 -17.84 1.42 -7.68
CA LYS A 30 -18.97 1.98 -6.93
C LYS A 30 -18.67 3.36 -6.31
N HIS A 31 -17.40 3.63 -6.00
CA HIS A 31 -16.94 4.89 -5.44
C HIS A 31 -16.23 5.80 -6.45
N GLY A 32 -16.28 5.48 -7.75
CA GLY A 32 -15.61 6.23 -8.80
C GLY A 32 -14.08 6.23 -8.66
N VAL A 33 -13.53 5.14 -8.12
CA VAL A 33 -12.09 4.93 -7.95
C VAL A 33 -11.61 3.87 -8.94
N GLU A 34 -10.48 4.14 -9.55
CA GLU A 34 -9.72 3.19 -10.37
C GLU A 34 -8.36 2.95 -9.70
N ILE A 35 -7.77 1.77 -9.90
CA ILE A 35 -6.42 1.47 -9.42
C ILE A 35 -5.47 1.20 -10.58
N GLU A 36 -4.23 1.61 -10.40
CA GLU A 36 -3.09 1.07 -11.13
C GLU A 36 -2.31 0.18 -10.19
N LEU A 37 -2.31 -1.13 -10.48
CA LEU A 37 -1.64 -2.13 -9.66
C LEU A 37 -0.31 -2.53 -10.29
N GLY A 38 0.77 -2.50 -9.52
CA GLY A 38 2.10 -2.93 -9.98
C GLY A 38 2.93 -3.61 -8.89
N SER A 39 4.05 -4.21 -9.29
CA SER A 39 4.98 -4.89 -8.37
C SER A 39 6.18 -4.02 -8.03
N ARG A 40 6.58 -4.08 -6.75
CA ARG A 40 7.90 -3.69 -6.22
C ARG A 40 8.43 -4.78 -5.28
N GLU A 41 8.12 -6.03 -5.59
CA GLU A 41 8.66 -7.18 -4.86
C GLU A 41 10.19 -7.17 -4.90
N GLY A 42 10.83 -7.37 -3.74
CA GLY A 42 12.28 -7.23 -3.58
C GLY A 42 12.84 -5.80 -3.68
N LEU A 43 12.08 -4.81 -4.14
CA LEU A 43 12.54 -3.45 -4.43
C LEU A 43 12.14 -2.43 -3.35
N ARG A 44 12.48 -2.69 -2.09
CA ARG A 44 12.07 -1.87 -0.93
C ARG A 44 12.46 -0.40 -1.06
N GLU A 45 13.75 -0.14 -1.24
CA GLU A 45 14.27 1.23 -1.21
C GLU A 45 13.74 2.05 -2.39
N GLN A 46 13.58 1.39 -3.55
CA GLN A 46 12.97 2.00 -4.72
C GLN A 46 11.50 2.35 -4.46
N ALA A 47 10.70 1.44 -3.89
CA ALA A 47 9.30 1.71 -3.57
C ALA A 47 9.15 2.89 -2.60
N LEU A 48 10.00 2.95 -1.56
CA LEU A 48 9.99 4.08 -0.61
C LEU A 48 10.43 5.38 -1.27
N LYS A 49 11.43 5.35 -2.17
CA LYS A 49 11.85 6.52 -2.94
C LYS A 49 10.72 7.04 -3.83
N GLU A 50 10.03 6.16 -4.53
CA GLU A 50 8.91 6.51 -5.42
C GLU A 50 7.71 7.04 -4.61
N LEU A 51 7.41 6.46 -3.45
CA LEU A 51 6.39 6.98 -2.52
C LEU A 51 6.76 8.39 -2.00
N ARG A 52 8.02 8.64 -1.65
CA ARG A 52 8.51 9.98 -1.25
C ARG A 52 8.39 11.00 -2.38
N ALA A 53 8.58 10.56 -3.62
CA ALA A 53 8.47 11.41 -4.80
C ALA A 53 7.01 11.66 -5.23
N GLY A 54 6.02 10.96 -4.66
CA GLY A 54 4.63 11.02 -5.09
C GLY A 54 4.36 10.28 -6.40
N GLU A 55 5.26 9.38 -6.81
CA GLU A 55 5.09 8.50 -7.98
C GLU A 55 4.19 7.29 -7.65
N LEU A 56 4.12 6.92 -6.37
CA LEU A 56 3.18 5.94 -5.83
C LEU A 56 2.25 6.62 -4.83
N ASP A 57 1.03 6.13 -4.72
CA ASP A 57 0.09 6.59 -3.69
C ASP A 57 0.07 5.63 -2.50
N ILE A 58 0.19 4.32 -2.76
CA ILE A 58 0.13 3.27 -1.74
C ILE A 58 1.20 2.21 -2.00
N ILE A 59 1.93 1.85 -0.95
CA ILE A 59 2.73 0.62 -0.90
C ILE A 59 1.97 -0.43 -0.12
N SER A 60 1.61 -1.54 -0.77
CA SER A 60 0.94 -2.66 -0.11
C SER A 60 1.96 -3.72 0.35
N GLY A 61 2.01 -4.00 1.65
CA GLY A 61 2.92 -4.99 2.23
C GLY A 61 4.21 -4.42 2.83
N ASN A 62 4.13 -3.22 3.42
CA ASN A 62 5.21 -2.66 4.23
C ASN A 62 4.94 -2.98 5.72
N HIS A 63 5.54 -4.07 6.23
CA HIS A 63 5.23 -4.63 7.56
C HIS A 63 6.11 -4.15 8.72
N HIS A 64 7.07 -3.27 8.47
CA HIS A 64 8.10 -2.96 9.47
C HIS A 64 7.65 -1.81 10.36
N ASN A 65 7.01 -2.15 11.48
CA ASN A 65 6.57 -1.28 12.55
C ASN A 65 5.72 -0.08 12.08
N LEU A 66 4.39 -0.24 12.23
CA LEU A 66 3.31 0.67 11.78
C LEU A 66 3.53 2.17 12.03
N TYR A 67 4.43 2.52 12.96
CA TYR A 67 4.73 3.92 13.27
C TYR A 67 6.23 4.22 13.40
N ALA A 68 7.12 3.22 13.35
CA ALA A 68 8.55 3.46 13.62
C ALA A 68 9.21 4.40 12.60
N PRO A 69 8.96 4.33 11.28
CA PRO A 69 9.56 5.28 10.34
C PRO A 69 9.11 6.73 10.62
N ARG A 70 7.84 6.92 10.97
CA ARG A 70 7.33 8.24 11.37
C ARG A 70 7.91 8.70 12.70
N ALA A 71 7.93 7.84 13.71
CA ALA A 71 8.40 8.16 15.06
C ALA A 71 9.91 8.40 15.14
N LEU A 72 10.71 7.59 14.43
CA LEU A 72 12.17 7.61 14.50
C LEU A 72 12.83 8.48 13.44
N LYS A 73 12.17 8.67 12.28
CA LYS A 73 12.77 9.35 11.12
C LYS A 73 11.94 10.54 10.62
N GLY A 74 10.81 10.84 11.26
CA GLY A 74 9.93 11.94 10.85
C GLY A 74 9.27 11.72 9.48
N GLU A 75 9.17 10.48 9.01
CA GLU A 75 8.58 10.22 7.69
C GLU A 75 7.10 10.65 7.65
N PRO A 76 6.65 11.31 6.56
CA PRO A 76 5.30 11.87 6.46
C PRO A 76 4.22 10.80 6.19
N PHE A 77 4.60 9.53 6.08
CA PHE A 77 3.71 8.46 5.69
C PHE A 77 2.85 7.95 6.83
N VAL A 78 1.66 7.49 6.48
CA VAL A 78 0.70 6.86 7.40
C VAL A 78 0.48 5.41 7.00
N HIS A 79 0.40 4.52 7.99
CA HIS A 79 -0.02 3.14 7.77
C HIS A 79 -1.53 3.09 7.96
N ILE A 80 -2.25 2.77 6.88
CA ILE A 80 -3.72 2.93 6.82
C ILE A 80 -4.45 1.66 7.25
N ALA A 81 -3.87 0.50 6.97
CA ALA A 81 -4.49 -0.79 7.26
C ALA A 81 -3.44 -1.89 7.37
N GLN A 82 -3.80 -2.95 8.10
CA GLN A 82 -3.07 -4.20 8.14
C GLN A 82 -3.97 -5.29 7.54
N THR A 83 -3.54 -5.91 6.45
CA THR A 83 -4.34 -6.92 5.73
C THR A 83 -4.24 -8.32 6.33
N ASN A 84 -3.42 -8.50 7.37
CA ASN A 84 -3.26 -9.74 8.12
C ASN A 84 -3.57 -9.50 9.61
N ASN A 85 -4.05 -10.53 10.32
CA ASN A 85 -4.37 -10.47 11.75
C ASN A 85 -3.20 -10.95 12.64
N LEU A 86 -1.96 -10.95 12.13
CA LEU A 86 -0.76 -11.36 12.87
C LEU A 86 -0.24 -10.24 13.78
N TRP A 87 -1.14 -9.55 14.50
CA TRP A 87 -0.79 -8.46 15.42
C TRP A 87 0.19 -8.90 16.51
N LYS A 88 0.22 -10.20 16.83
CA LYS A 88 1.13 -10.81 17.80
C LYS A 88 2.59 -10.90 17.32
N GLU A 89 2.88 -10.69 16.04
CA GLU A 89 4.24 -10.79 15.49
C GLU A 89 4.92 -9.43 15.33
N ASN A 90 4.19 -8.33 15.51
CA ASN A 90 4.68 -6.95 15.30
C ASN A 90 4.69 -6.11 16.61
N TRP A 91 4.91 -6.76 17.75
CA TRP A 91 5.08 -6.07 19.04
C TRP A 91 6.53 -5.58 19.15
N LEU A 92 6.71 -4.28 18.93
CA LEU A 92 7.89 -3.45 19.21
C LEU A 92 9.24 -3.96 18.67
#